data_AF-A0A6V7IQZ2-F1
#
_entry.id   AF-A0A6V7IQZ2-F1
#
_cell.length_a   1.000
_cell.length_b   1.000
_cell.length_c   1.000
_cell.angle_alpha   90.00
_cell.angle_beta   90.00
_cell.angle_gamma   90.00
#
_symmetry.space_group_name_H-M   'P 1'
#
loop_
_entity.id
_entity.type
_entity.pdbx_description
1 polymer ?
#
loop_
_entity_poly.entity_id
_entity_poly.type
_entity_poly.pdbx_seq_one_letter_code
_entity_poly.pdbx_strand_id
1 'polypeptide(L)'
;EDDPLTFHRHPVAQSTDCIRGKVGYTKGMHVWEIHWSTRQRGTHAVVGVATGDAPLHSVGYQSLVGNNAMSWGWDLGRNKLYHDSKNNNGVTYPALLKSDETFVVPDKFL
;
A
#
# COMPACT_ATOMS: atom_id res chain seq x y z
N GLU A 1 5.39 -26.79 0.63
CA GLU A 1 6.58 -25.94 0.50
C GLU A 1 6.18 -24.55 0.93
N ASP A 2 6.85 -23.99 1.94
CA ASP A 2 6.52 -22.65 2.44
C ASP A 2 7.20 -21.62 1.53
N ASP A 3 6.40 -20.84 0.80
CA ASP A 3 6.89 -19.68 0.05
C ASP A 3 7.17 -18.53 1.03
N PRO A 4 8.44 -18.16 1.28
CA PRO A 4 8.79 -17.13 2.26
C PRO A 4 8.60 -15.70 1.72
N LEU A 5 8.23 -15.55 0.45
CA LEU A 5 8.08 -14.26 -0.23
C LEU A 5 6.62 -13.79 -0.32
N THR A 6 5.68 -14.66 0.02
CA THR A 6 4.24 -14.39 -0.05
C THR A 6 3.61 -14.47 1.33
N PHE A 7 2.81 -13.47 1.69
CA PHE A 7 1.96 -13.53 2.88
C PHE A 7 0.52 -13.87 2.48
N HIS A 8 -0.22 -14.50 3.39
CA HIS A 8 -1.65 -14.74 3.24
C HIS A 8 -2.41 -13.96 4.32
N ARG A 9 -3.41 -13.16 3.91
CA ARG A 9 -4.29 -12.45 4.85
C ARG A 9 -5.51 -13.31 5.15
N HIS A 10 -5.76 -13.59 6.43
CA HIS A 10 -6.99 -14.25 6.85
C HIS A 10 -8.23 -13.41 6.54
N PRO A 11 -9.39 -14.02 6.22
CA PRO A 11 -10.62 -13.32 5.87
C PRO A 11 -11.33 -12.72 7.10
N VAL A 12 -10.69 -11.75 7.75
CA VAL A 12 -11.23 -11.02 8.91
C VAL A 12 -12.01 -9.81 8.42
N ALA A 13 -13.29 -9.74 8.79
CA ALA A 13 -14.17 -8.63 8.47
C ALA A 13 -13.79 -7.37 9.26
N GLN A 14 -14.03 -6.19 8.67
CA GLN A 14 -13.77 -4.89 9.30
C GLN A 14 -12.35 -4.77 9.87
N SER A 15 -11.37 -5.22 9.10
CA SER A 15 -9.96 -5.18 9.47
C SER A 15 -9.12 -4.72 8.28
N THR A 16 -8.13 -3.88 8.56
CA THR A 16 -7.03 -3.56 7.65
C THR A 16 -5.74 -4.04 8.27
N ASP A 17 -4.97 -4.83 7.51
CA ASP A 17 -3.78 -5.52 8.00
C ASP A 17 -2.60 -5.22 7.07
N CYS A 18 -1.43 -5.02 7.64
CA CYS A 18 -0.19 -4.72 6.92
C CYS A 18 0.94 -5.64 7.41
N ILE A 19 1.98 -5.73 6.60
CA ILE A 19 3.22 -6.43 6.95
C ILE A 19 4.40 -5.60 6.45
N ARG A 20 5.55 -5.70 7.13
CA ARG A 20 6.80 -5.07 6.71
C ARG A 20 7.81 -6.11 6.24
N GLY A 21 8.66 -5.71 5.30
CA GLY A 21 9.87 -6.45 4.98
C GLY A 21 10.82 -6.52 6.17
N LYS A 22 11.77 -7.45 6.13
CA LYS A 22 12.70 -7.71 7.23
C LYS A 22 13.79 -6.63 7.39
N VAL A 23 14.08 -5.87 6.34
CA VAL A 23 15.19 -4.92 6.29
C VAL A 23 14.65 -3.49 6.26
N GLY A 24 15.11 -2.67 7.22
CA GLY A 24 14.93 -1.22 7.19
C GLY A 24 16.09 -0.57 6.42
N TYR A 25 15.79 0.03 5.27
CA TYR A 25 16.79 0.68 4.44
C TYR A 25 17.07 2.11 4.90
N THR A 26 18.35 2.50 4.98
CA THR A 26 18.78 3.84 5.45
C THR A 26 19.66 4.60 4.46
N LYS A 27 20.16 3.94 3.41
CA LYS A 27 21.00 4.52 2.35
C LYS A 27 20.98 3.67 1.07
N GLY A 28 21.32 4.28 -0.06
CA GLY A 28 21.38 3.60 -1.37
C GLY A 28 20.04 3.57 -2.11
N MET A 29 20.03 2.98 -3.30
CA MET A 29 18.84 2.79 -4.13
C MET A 29 18.39 1.33 -4.01
N HIS A 30 17.12 1.14 -3.70
CA HIS A 30 16.51 -0.18 -3.50
C HIS A 30 15.26 -0.29 -4.36
N VAL A 31 15.10 -1.43 -5.02
CA VAL A 31 13.96 -1.73 -5.87
C VAL A 31 13.48 -3.14 -5.50
N TRP A 32 12.17 -3.31 -5.39
CA TRP A 32 11.54 -4.61 -5.17
C TRP A 32 10.29 -4.71 -6.03
N GLU A 33 10.00 -5.92 -6.49
CA GLU A 33 8.79 -6.23 -7.25
C GLU A 33 7.66 -6.61 -6.29
N ILE A 34 6.45 -6.13 -6.57
CA ILE A 34 5.23 -6.59 -5.92
C ILE A 34 4.42 -7.39 -6.93
N HIS A 35 4.00 -8.59 -6.52
CA HIS A 35 2.99 -9.37 -7.21
C HIS A 35 1.75 -9.45 -6.33
N TRP A 36 0.70 -8.74 -6.71
CA TRP A 36 -0.59 -8.73 -6.01
C TRP A 36 -1.72 -8.78 -7.04
N SER A 37 -2.40 -9.92 -7.11
CA SER A 37 -3.51 -10.12 -8.05
C SER A 37 -4.57 -9.03 -7.93
N THR A 38 -4.94 -8.43 -9.06
CA THR A 38 -6.01 -7.41 -9.18
C THR A 38 -7.32 -7.87 -8.57
N ARG A 39 -7.62 -9.18 -8.62
CA ARG A 39 -8.84 -9.78 -8.05
C ARG A 39 -8.83 -9.88 -6.53
N GLN A 40 -7.68 -9.66 -5.88
CA GLN A 40 -7.48 -9.81 -4.43
C GLN A 40 -7.15 -8.47 -3.73
N ARG A 41 -7.34 -7.33 -4.42
CA ARG A 41 -7.04 -6.00 -3.86
C ARG A 41 -8.15 -5.41 -2.99
N GLY A 42 -9.39 -5.82 -3.25
CA GLY A 42 -10.54 -5.33 -2.49
C GLY A 42 -10.69 -3.81 -2.57
N THR A 43 -11.15 -3.20 -1.48
CA THR A 43 -11.47 -1.76 -1.43
C THR A 43 -10.27 -0.86 -1.13
N HIS A 44 -9.22 -1.37 -0.50
CA HIS A 44 -8.04 -0.61 -0.09
C HIS A 44 -6.80 -1.50 -0.22
N ALA A 45 -6.15 -1.43 -1.38
CA ALA A 45 -4.85 -2.06 -1.60
C ALA A 45 -3.80 -0.96 -1.69
N VAL A 46 -2.93 -0.90 -0.69
CA VAL A 46 -1.91 0.15 -0.58
C VAL A 46 -0.53 -0.48 -0.48
N VAL A 47 0.39 0.01 -1.30
CA VAL A 47 1.81 -0.39 -1.29
C VAL A 47 2.66 0.83 -0.97
N GLY A 48 3.75 0.65 -0.23
CA GLY A 48 4.67 1.74 0.03
C GLY A 48 5.74 1.40 1.05
N VAL A 49 6.17 2.41 1.79
CA VAL A 49 7.25 2.32 2.79
C VAL A 49 6.79 2.89 4.12
N ALA A 50 7.39 2.39 5.20
CA ALA A 50 7.05 2.79 6.55
C ALA A 50 8.27 2.74 7.47
N THR A 51 8.23 3.55 8.52
CA THR A 51 9.15 3.46 9.66
C THR A 51 8.85 2.22 10.52
N GLY A 52 9.70 1.97 11.53
CA GLY A 52 9.49 0.90 12.52
C GLY A 52 8.26 1.10 13.41
N ASP A 53 7.77 2.33 13.57
CA ASP A 53 6.68 2.65 14.50
C ASP A 53 5.30 2.72 13.82
N ALA A 54 5.24 2.63 12.48
CA ALA A 54 3.97 2.64 11.78
C ALA A 54 3.08 1.45 12.21
N PRO A 55 1.77 1.68 12.49
CA PRO A 55 0.86 0.63 12.88
C PRO A 55 0.63 -0.35 11.72
N LEU A 56 0.52 -1.64 12.04
CA LEU A 56 0.31 -2.70 11.06
C LEU A 56 -1.11 -3.25 11.05
N HIS A 57 -1.99 -2.73 11.89
CA HIS A 57 -3.37 -3.15 11.97
C HIS A 57 -4.26 -1.95 12.32
N SER A 58 -5.48 -1.95 11.79
CA SER A 58 -6.55 -1.08 12.24
C SER A 58 -7.90 -1.76 12.05
N VAL A 59 -8.83 -1.45 12.95
CA VAL A 59 -10.25 -1.75 12.76
C VAL A 59 -10.81 -0.93 11.60
N GLY A 60 -11.72 -1.54 10.83
CA GLY A 60 -12.35 -0.98 9.63
C GLY A 60 -11.50 -1.15 8.37
N TYR A 61 -12.13 -0.90 7.22
CA TYR A 61 -11.44 -0.88 5.92
C TYR A 61 -10.96 0.53 5.60
N GLN A 62 -9.65 0.72 5.47
CA GLN A 62 -9.05 2.02 5.17
C GLN A 62 -7.70 1.89 4.46
N SER A 63 -7.23 2.98 3.85
CA SER A 63 -5.84 3.08 3.35
C SER A 63 -4.90 3.29 4.54
N LEU A 64 -4.51 2.21 5.25
CA LEU A 64 -3.71 2.30 6.49
C LEU A 64 -2.28 2.81 6.23
N VAL A 65 -1.61 2.31 5.20
CA VAL A 65 -0.30 2.82 4.78
C VAL A 65 -0.47 4.22 4.22
N GLY A 66 0.23 5.20 4.80
CA GLY A 66 0.11 6.62 4.47
C GLY A 66 -0.92 7.40 5.30
N ASN A 67 -1.64 6.75 6.23
CA ASN A 67 -2.68 7.43 7.01
C ASN A 67 -2.15 8.35 8.13
N ASN A 68 -0.85 8.32 8.39
CA ASN A 68 -0.14 9.10 9.39
C ASN A 68 1.25 9.48 8.87
N ALA A 69 2.00 10.25 9.64
CA ALA A 69 3.35 10.69 9.29
C ALA A 69 4.41 9.58 9.25
N MET A 70 4.09 8.35 9.67
CA MET A 70 5.06 7.26 9.82
C MET A 70 5.16 6.36 8.58
N SER A 71 4.38 6.64 7.53
CA SER A 71 4.36 5.86 6.30
C SER A 71 3.98 6.70 5.07
N TRP A 72 4.31 6.17 3.89
CA TRP A 72 3.95 6.70 2.58
C TRP A 72 3.38 5.56 1.76
N GLY A 73 2.19 5.74 1.19
CA GLY A 73 1.47 4.67 0.49
C GLY A 73 0.88 5.13 -0.83
N TRP A 74 0.83 4.23 -1.81
CA TRP A 74 0.07 4.37 -3.05
C TRP A 74 -1.12 3.41 -3.01
N ASP A 75 -2.32 3.98 -2.97
CA ASP A 75 -3.57 3.23 -3.11
C ASP A 75 -3.81 2.91 -4.59
N LEU A 76 -3.66 1.63 -4.92
CA LEU A 76 -3.66 1.12 -6.28
C LEU A 76 -5.04 1.22 -6.93
N GLY A 77 -6.12 1.15 -6.13
CA GLY A 77 -7.49 1.22 -6.63
C GLY A 77 -7.96 2.65 -6.85
N ARG A 78 -7.45 3.59 -6.04
CA ARG A 78 -7.80 5.02 -6.15
C ARG A 78 -6.84 5.82 -7.01
N ASN A 79 -5.70 5.24 -7.37
CA ASN A 79 -4.58 5.97 -7.99
C ASN A 79 -4.19 7.21 -7.16
N LYS A 80 -4.09 7.04 -5.83
CA LYS A 80 -3.79 8.12 -4.88
C LYS A 80 -2.57 7.81 -4.02
N LEU A 81 -1.67 8.78 -3.90
CA LEU A 81 -0.59 8.79 -2.92
C LEU A 81 -1.10 9.38 -1.61
N TYR A 82 -0.75 8.72 -0.51
CA TYR A 82 -1.10 9.11 0.85
C TYR A 82 0.16 9.22 1.71
N HIS A 83 0.23 10.30 2.46
CA HIS A 83 1.16 10.51 3.56
C HIS A 83 0.51 11.48 4.54
N ASP A 84 0.48 11.10 5.81
CA ASP A 84 -0.25 11.82 6.84
C ASP A 84 -1.67 12.22 6.39
N SER A 85 -2.39 11.28 5.78
CA SER A 85 -3.65 11.57 5.09
C SER A 85 -4.81 11.93 6.01
N LYS A 86 -4.61 11.84 7.34
CA LYS A 86 -5.54 12.41 8.32
C LYS A 86 -5.52 13.94 8.31
N ASN A 87 -4.39 14.53 7.92
CA ASN A 87 -4.18 15.97 7.87
C ASN A 87 -4.02 16.49 6.43
N ASN A 88 -3.71 15.60 5.47
CA ASN A 88 -3.45 15.95 4.08
C ASN A 88 -4.37 15.22 3.09
N ASN A 89 -4.67 15.87 1.97
CA ASN A 89 -5.40 15.24 0.87
C ASN A 89 -4.50 14.31 0.05
N GLY A 90 -5.07 13.24 -0.49
CA GLY A 90 -4.36 12.33 -1.39
C GLY A 90 -4.04 12.94 -2.76
N VAL A 91 -2.83 12.70 -3.26
CA VAL A 91 -2.35 13.21 -4.57
C VAL A 91 -2.58 12.16 -5.65
N THR A 92 -3.09 12.55 -6.82
CA THR A 92 -3.27 11.60 -7.94
C THR A 92 -1.92 11.11 -8.46
N TYR A 93 -1.79 9.79 -8.63
CA TYR A 93 -0.64 9.15 -9.25
C TYR A 93 -1.04 7.94 -10.10
N PRO A 94 -0.53 7.80 -11.34
CA PRO A 94 0.38 8.70 -12.06
C PRO A 94 -0.09 10.17 -12.22
N ALA A 95 0.84 11.13 -12.16
CA ALA A 95 0.50 12.56 -12.19
C ALA A 95 -0.12 13.03 -13.52
N LEU A 96 0.05 12.23 -14.58
CA LEU A 96 -0.50 12.47 -15.91
C LEU A 96 -1.97 12.04 -16.06
N LEU A 97 -2.53 11.33 -15.08
CA LEU A 97 -3.93 10.93 -15.13
C LEU A 97 -4.84 12.15 -15.09
N LYS A 98 -5.72 12.21 -16.10
CA LYS A 98 -6.85 13.13 -16.08
C LYS A 98 -7.89 12.67 -15.06
N SER A 99 -8.79 13.57 -14.69
CA SER A 99 -9.82 13.34 -13.68
C SER A 99 -10.80 12.19 -13.98
N ASP A 100 -10.93 11.82 -15.25
CA ASP A 100 -11.82 10.78 -15.77
C ASP A 100 -11.08 9.51 -16.21
N GLU A 101 -9.74 9.54 -16.19
CA GLU A 101 -8.93 8.39 -16.52
C GLU A 101 -8.69 7.52 -15.27
N THR A 102 -8.64 6.21 -15.48
CA THR A 102 -8.27 5.24 -14.43
C THR A 102 -7.03 4.50 -14.87
N PHE A 103 -6.07 4.34 -13.97
CA PHE A 103 -4.85 3.60 -14.24
C PHE A 103 -4.92 2.24 -13.59
N VAL A 104 -5.03 1.21 -14.43
CA VAL A 104 -5.05 -0.18 -13.97
C VAL A 104 -3.63 -0.62 -13.69
N VAL A 105 -3.28 -0.72 -12.41
CA VAL A 105 -2.01 -1.29 -11.98
C VAL A 105 -2.03 -2.80 -12.29
N PRO A 106 -1.06 -3.35 -13.04
CA PRO A 106 -1.01 -4.79 -13.37
C PRO A 106 -0.78 -5.65 -12.12
N ASP A 107 -1.01 -6.95 -12.20
CA ASP A 107 -0.79 -7.89 -11.08
C ASP A 107 0.65 -7.82 -10.55
N LYS A 108 1.64 -7.66 -11.45
CA LYS A 108 3.07 -7.59 -11.15
C LYS A 108 3.62 -6.21 -11.56
N PHE A 109 4.29 -5.50 -10.65
CA PHE A 109 4.84 -4.17 -10.89
C PHE A 109 6.06 -3.86 -10.00
N LEU A 110 6.85 -2.87 -10.44
CA LEU A 110 8.01 -2.29 -9.76
C LEU A 110 7.69 -0.89 -9.22
#